data_AF-A0A6L5Z777-F1
#
_entry.id   AF-A0A6L5Z777-F1
#
_cell.length_a   1.000
_cell.length_b   1.000
_cell.length_c   1.000
_cell.angle_alpha   90.00
_cell.angle_beta   90.00
_cell.angle_gamma   90.00
#
_symmetry.space_group_name_H-M   'P 1'
#
loop_
_entity.id
_entity.type
_entity.pdbx_description
1 polymer ?
#
loop_
_entity_poly.entity_id
_entity_poly.type
_entity_poly.pdbx_seq_one_letter_code
_entity_poly.pdbx_strand_id
1 'polypeptide(L)'
;MPNKTEPACDFAIAAPAPPKSEAERREEIVADCARSAAWTEGNLISPEEIRDRQQGGAPARFNVISLPAWIELASRAGVEAIPLRQIAEMPTSEYVLTMDHLTNGKRITEFENQVLGGLRPGEILRFEQVAPMEVKAALAAGGEISAGLIDGVDGRRFPAMYDERFYSTLLDLGAPKIRAYARPFVQPALAEGELNGRDGKWPVEFRVFVVDGEITGVANYYRQMHLDEQRDLGEDGIRSAVDGSLEAAKAMLAEMARLGLTVGSQRLAPEPEHGGDFTLDFLLAEDGRVLFLEGGPAGLSFADPCAFLTDGAREISLEGVALSARRPPVPFEDWNAGVFRYDGEAPVAAAP
;
A
#
# COMPACT_ATOMS: atom_id res chain seq x y z
N MET A 1 42.74 -39.35 -18.21
CA MET A 1 42.60 -37.91 -17.92
C MET A 1 42.94 -37.71 -16.45
N PRO A 2 43.80 -36.75 -16.09
CA PRO A 2 44.20 -36.54 -14.69
C PRO A 2 43.04 -35.89 -13.91
N ASN A 3 42.71 -36.47 -12.74
CA ASN A 3 41.80 -35.87 -11.78
C ASN A 3 42.39 -34.52 -11.31
N LYS A 4 41.77 -33.42 -11.72
CA LYS A 4 41.97 -32.12 -11.08
C LYS A 4 41.32 -32.19 -9.70
N THR A 5 42.13 -32.42 -8.68
CA THR A 5 41.74 -32.12 -7.29
C THR A 5 41.48 -30.62 -7.20
N GLU A 6 40.23 -30.25 -7.01
CA GLU A 6 39.84 -28.88 -6.68
C GLU A 6 40.50 -28.47 -5.35
N PRO A 7 41.04 -27.24 -5.25
CA PRO A 7 41.62 -26.76 -4.01
C PRO A 7 40.53 -26.70 -2.94
N ALA A 8 40.80 -27.30 -1.78
CA ALA A 8 39.92 -27.18 -0.62
C ALA A 8 39.78 -25.70 -0.27
N CYS A 9 38.59 -25.13 -0.47
CA CYS A 9 38.24 -23.84 0.10
C CYS A 9 38.14 -24.02 1.63
N ASP A 10 39.24 -23.74 2.33
CA ASP A 10 39.23 -23.49 3.77
C ASP A 10 38.46 -22.18 4.03
N PHE A 11 37.14 -22.29 4.13
CA PHE A 11 36.31 -21.24 4.69
C PHE A 11 36.53 -21.25 6.21
N ALA A 12 37.55 -20.52 6.67
CA ALA A 12 37.71 -20.22 8.08
C ALA A 12 36.48 -19.40 8.53
N ILE A 13 35.53 -20.07 9.19
CA ILE A 13 34.38 -19.42 9.80
C ILE A 13 34.93 -18.58 10.96
N ALA A 14 34.95 -17.26 10.79
CA ALA A 14 35.30 -16.35 11.87
C ALA A 14 34.35 -16.57 13.05
N ALA A 15 34.90 -16.58 14.27
CA ALA A 15 34.07 -16.62 15.47
C ALA A 15 33.11 -15.41 15.47
N PRO A 16 31.84 -15.59 15.89
CA PRO A 16 30.90 -14.48 15.96
C PRO A 16 31.43 -13.41 16.93
N ALA A 17 31.20 -12.14 16.59
CA ALA A 17 31.51 -11.04 17.49
C ALA A 17 30.74 -11.20 18.82
N PRO A 18 31.31 -10.75 19.96
CA PRO A 18 30.59 -10.77 21.23
C PRO A 18 29.30 -9.94 21.14
N PRO A 19 28.24 -10.31 21.87
CA PRO A 19 27.00 -9.55 21.88
C PRO A 19 27.23 -8.14 22.44
N LYS A 20 26.65 -7.15 21.77
CA LYS A 20 26.65 -5.74 22.22
C LYS A 20 25.89 -5.59 23.54
N SER A 21 26.31 -4.65 24.38
CA SER A 21 25.58 -4.27 25.59
C SER A 21 24.24 -3.60 25.25
N GLU A 22 23.31 -3.56 26.22
CA GLU A 22 22.03 -2.87 26.06
C GLU A 22 22.22 -1.40 25.67
N ALA A 23 23.15 -0.69 26.31
CA ALA A 23 23.44 0.72 26.03
C ALA A 23 23.93 0.93 24.59
N GLU A 24 24.86 0.09 24.12
CA GLU A 24 25.37 0.15 22.75
C GLU A 24 24.28 -0.12 21.72
N ARG A 25 23.41 -1.13 21.97
CA ARG A 25 22.26 -1.41 21.10
C ARG A 25 21.28 -0.23 21.03
N ARG A 26 21.01 0.42 22.16
CA ARG A 26 20.12 1.61 22.22
C ARG A 26 20.68 2.76 21.39
N GLU A 27 21.97 3.05 21.56
CA GLU A 27 22.66 4.10 20.82
C GLU A 27 22.65 3.82 19.31
N GLU A 28 22.92 2.57 18.90
CA GLU A 28 22.85 2.13 17.52
C GLU A 28 21.45 2.32 16.92
N ILE A 29 20.39 1.86 17.58
CA ILE A 29 19.01 2.04 17.10
C ILE A 29 18.66 3.51 16.90
N VAL A 30 19.01 4.36 17.88
CA VAL A 30 18.73 5.80 17.79
C VAL A 30 19.53 6.42 16.64
N ALA A 31 20.80 6.08 16.50
CA ALA A 31 21.64 6.55 15.41
C ALA A 31 21.13 6.08 14.05
N ASP A 32 20.65 4.85 13.94
CA ASP A 32 20.11 4.27 12.71
C ASP A 32 18.82 4.98 12.29
N CYS A 33 17.88 5.16 13.23
CA CYS A 33 16.66 5.94 12.99
C CYS A 33 16.98 7.38 12.57
N ALA A 34 17.97 8.01 13.21
CA ALA A 34 18.39 9.38 12.88
C ALA A 34 19.03 9.45 11.48
N ARG A 35 19.86 8.47 11.09
CA ARG A 35 20.43 8.40 9.73
C ARG A 35 19.35 8.22 8.67
N SER A 36 18.35 7.36 8.92
CA SER A 36 17.20 7.19 8.03
C SER A 36 16.38 8.47 7.90
N ALA A 37 16.06 9.11 9.01
CA ALA A 37 15.34 10.38 8.99
C ALA A 37 16.08 11.49 8.24
N ALA A 38 17.38 11.64 8.49
CA ALA A 38 18.22 12.62 7.81
C ALA A 38 18.33 12.35 6.30
N TRP A 39 18.39 11.07 5.89
CA TRP A 39 18.33 10.71 4.48
C TRP A 39 16.99 11.13 3.87
N THR A 40 15.88 10.78 4.52
CA THR A 40 14.52 11.13 4.04
C THR A 40 14.36 12.64 3.89
N GLU A 41 14.69 13.42 4.91
CA GLU A 41 14.59 14.89 4.90
C GLU A 41 15.50 15.52 3.85
N GLY A 42 16.68 14.96 3.60
CA GLY A 42 17.62 15.49 2.61
C GLY A 42 17.32 15.10 1.16
N ASN A 43 16.48 14.09 0.92
CA ASN A 43 16.28 13.51 -0.42
C ASN A 43 14.83 13.54 -0.91
N LEU A 44 13.86 13.66 0.00
CA LEU A 44 12.44 13.58 -0.29
C LEU A 44 11.73 14.83 0.25
N ILE A 45 10.83 15.40 -0.54
CA ILE A 45 10.01 16.54 -0.14
C ILE A 45 8.84 16.11 0.76
N SER A 46 8.43 17.00 1.65
CA SER A 46 7.31 16.78 2.57
C SER A 46 5.94 16.96 1.89
N PRO A 47 4.84 16.49 2.51
CA PRO A 47 3.49 16.78 2.05
C PRO A 47 3.19 18.28 1.92
N GLU A 48 3.66 19.10 2.86
CA GLU A 48 3.52 20.56 2.80
C GLU A 48 4.27 21.16 1.60
N GLU A 49 5.47 20.66 1.32
CA GLU A 49 6.22 21.08 0.14
C GLU A 49 5.52 20.70 -1.18
N ILE A 50 4.83 19.56 -1.25
CA ILE A 50 3.97 19.19 -2.40
C ILE A 50 2.83 20.20 -2.55
N ARG A 51 2.14 20.53 -1.45
CA ARG A 51 1.00 21.45 -1.44
C ARG A 51 1.37 22.82 -1.99
N ASP A 52 2.48 23.37 -1.51
CA ASP A 52 2.94 24.73 -1.84
C ASP A 52 3.74 24.80 -3.14
N ARG A 53 4.02 23.64 -3.75
CA ARG A 53 4.83 23.52 -4.96
C ARG A 53 4.23 24.26 -6.14
N GLN A 54 5.10 25.00 -6.82
CA GLN A 54 4.78 25.71 -8.05
C GLN A 54 5.14 24.88 -9.28
N GLN A 55 4.47 25.18 -10.39
CA GLN A 55 4.75 24.55 -11.68
C GLN A 55 6.20 24.78 -12.13
N GLY A 56 6.81 23.75 -12.72
CA GLY A 56 8.18 23.85 -13.25
C GLY A 56 9.27 23.97 -12.16
N GLY A 57 8.95 23.60 -10.91
CA GLY A 57 9.96 23.45 -9.86
C GLY A 57 11.03 22.43 -10.23
N ALA A 58 12.23 22.56 -9.64
CA ALA A 58 13.33 21.62 -9.86
C ALA A 58 12.92 20.19 -9.50
N PRO A 59 13.26 19.16 -10.31
CA PRO A 59 12.82 17.78 -10.07
C PRO A 59 12.96 17.35 -8.60
N ALA A 60 11.90 16.76 -8.06
CA ALA A 60 11.83 16.37 -6.66
C ALA A 60 11.14 15.02 -6.50
N ARG A 61 11.41 14.35 -5.38
CA ARG A 61 10.82 13.05 -5.03
C ARG A 61 10.06 13.17 -3.74
N PHE A 62 8.96 12.47 -3.58
CA PHE A 62 8.33 12.26 -2.28
C PHE A 62 8.31 10.78 -1.91
N ASN A 63 8.07 10.47 -0.63
CA ASN A 63 8.12 9.10 -0.18
C ASN A 63 6.92 8.28 -0.70
N VAL A 64 7.20 7.21 -1.45
CA VAL A 64 6.17 6.34 -2.06
C VAL A 64 5.26 5.66 -1.04
N ILE A 65 5.69 5.57 0.22
CA ILE A 65 4.95 4.92 1.32
C ILE A 65 4.19 5.98 2.17
N SER A 66 4.42 7.28 1.96
CA SER A 66 3.79 8.33 2.77
C SER A 66 2.38 8.63 2.29
N LEU A 67 1.38 8.11 3.03
CA LEU A 67 -0.03 8.44 2.80
C LEU A 67 -0.32 9.96 2.72
N PRO A 68 0.14 10.83 3.64
CA PRO A 68 -0.15 12.26 3.54
C PRO A 68 0.45 12.89 2.27
N ALA A 69 1.60 12.44 1.79
CA ALA A 69 2.18 12.94 0.54
C ALA A 69 1.26 12.62 -0.67
N TRP A 70 0.74 11.40 -0.71
CA TRP A 70 -0.23 10.98 -1.73
C TRP A 70 -1.55 11.76 -1.66
N ILE A 71 -2.05 12.04 -0.45
CA ILE A 71 -3.30 12.81 -0.27
C ILE A 71 -3.12 14.26 -0.71
N GLU A 72 -1.98 14.89 -0.44
CA GLU A 72 -1.68 16.23 -0.95
C GLU A 72 -1.57 16.23 -2.48
N LEU A 73 -0.93 15.23 -3.09
CA LEU A 73 -0.89 15.10 -4.55
C LEU A 73 -2.28 14.91 -5.16
N ALA A 74 -3.12 14.06 -4.58
CA ALA A 74 -4.49 13.85 -5.04
C ALA A 74 -5.30 15.16 -4.97
N SER A 75 -5.19 15.89 -3.85
CA SER A 75 -5.84 17.20 -3.70
C SER A 75 -5.38 18.20 -4.76
N ARG A 76 -4.07 18.24 -5.05
CA ARG A 76 -3.48 19.07 -6.11
C ARG A 76 -3.96 18.71 -7.51
N ALA A 77 -4.17 17.42 -7.76
CA ALA A 77 -4.70 16.90 -9.01
C ALA A 77 -6.23 17.07 -9.16
N GLY A 78 -6.92 17.58 -8.12
CA GLY A 78 -8.39 17.66 -8.10
C GLY A 78 -9.07 16.29 -7.97
N VAL A 79 -8.33 15.28 -7.51
CA VAL A 79 -8.85 13.93 -7.27
C VAL A 79 -9.42 13.86 -5.86
N GLU A 80 -10.67 13.39 -5.74
CA GLU A 80 -11.31 13.22 -4.45
C GLU A 80 -10.68 12.04 -3.69
N ALA A 81 -10.25 12.30 -2.44
CA ALA A 81 -9.62 11.31 -1.59
C ALA A 81 -10.29 11.27 -0.21
N ILE A 82 -10.24 10.11 0.47
CA ILE A 82 -10.75 10.04 1.85
C ILE A 82 -9.80 10.85 2.76
N PRO A 83 -10.27 11.90 3.45
CA PRO A 83 -9.40 12.84 4.14
C PRO A 83 -8.68 12.23 5.35
N LEU A 84 -7.55 12.84 5.73
CA LEU A 84 -6.76 12.47 6.90
C LEU A 84 -6.92 13.51 8.00
N ARG A 85 -7.04 13.04 9.24
CA ARG A 85 -6.89 13.87 10.44
C ARG A 85 -5.86 13.25 11.34
N GLN A 86 -4.70 13.88 11.53
CA GLN A 86 -3.69 13.37 12.45
C GLN A 86 -4.25 13.36 13.88
N ILE A 87 -4.06 12.25 14.59
CA ILE A 87 -4.59 12.04 15.95
C ILE A 87 -3.51 11.76 16.99
N ALA A 88 -2.36 11.23 16.58
CA ALA A 88 -1.23 10.97 17.47
C ALA A 88 0.08 10.93 16.68
N GLU A 89 1.18 11.20 17.38
CA GLU A 89 2.52 10.96 16.87
C GLU A 89 3.48 10.54 17.99
N MET A 90 4.53 9.80 17.65
CA MET A 90 5.65 9.53 18.55
C MET A 90 6.96 9.36 17.78
N PRO A 91 8.14 9.54 18.42
CA PRO A 91 9.42 9.27 17.76
C PRO A 91 9.54 7.82 17.32
N THR A 92 10.00 7.59 16.09
CA THR A 92 10.22 6.24 15.55
C THR A 92 11.19 5.41 16.40
N SER A 93 12.24 6.05 16.92
CA SER A 93 13.23 5.38 17.78
C SER A 93 12.62 4.83 19.07
N GLU A 94 11.65 5.51 19.68
CA GLU A 94 10.99 5.04 20.90
C GLU A 94 10.21 3.74 20.65
N TYR A 95 9.58 3.64 19.48
CA TYR A 95 8.90 2.42 19.06
C TYR A 95 9.89 1.28 18.83
N VAL A 96 10.94 1.50 18.04
CA VAL A 96 11.95 0.47 17.73
C VAL A 96 12.64 -0.03 19.01
N LEU A 97 13.02 0.89 19.91
CA LEU A 97 13.60 0.52 21.20
C LEU A 97 12.63 -0.32 22.05
N THR A 98 11.32 -0.06 21.98
CA THR A 98 10.32 -0.84 22.71
C THR A 98 10.14 -2.23 22.11
N MET A 99 10.14 -2.35 20.78
CA MET A 99 10.07 -3.65 20.08
C MET A 99 11.29 -4.53 20.38
N ASP A 100 12.45 -3.91 20.59
CA ASP A 100 13.70 -4.58 21.00
C ASP A 100 13.79 -4.85 22.53
N HIS A 101 12.73 -4.55 23.29
CA HIS A 101 12.66 -4.66 24.75
C HIS A 101 13.71 -3.83 25.51
N LEU A 102 14.12 -2.69 24.95
CA LEU A 102 15.11 -1.77 25.53
C LEU A 102 14.44 -0.58 26.25
N THR A 103 13.11 -0.55 26.34
CA THR A 103 12.36 0.42 27.15
C THR A 103 11.26 -0.29 27.95
N ASN A 104 10.63 0.43 28.87
CA ASN A 104 9.49 -0.07 29.62
C ASN A 104 8.14 0.10 28.88
N GLY A 105 8.15 0.54 27.62
CA GLY A 105 6.96 0.73 26.80
C GLY A 105 6.05 1.89 27.18
N LYS A 106 6.41 2.74 28.16
CA LYS A 106 5.56 3.85 28.62
C LYS A 106 5.15 4.78 27.46
N ARG A 107 6.07 5.08 26.54
CA ARG A 107 5.82 5.93 25.37
C ARG A 107 4.83 5.31 24.39
N ILE A 108 4.94 4.00 24.14
CA ILE A 108 3.95 3.29 23.32
C ILE A 108 2.57 3.37 23.99
N THR A 109 2.46 3.10 25.30
CA THR A 109 1.18 3.22 26.00
C THR A 109 0.60 4.64 25.94
N GLU A 110 1.42 5.68 26.07
CA GLU A 110 1.01 7.08 25.89
C GLU A 110 0.48 7.33 24.46
N PHE A 111 1.17 6.81 23.45
CA PHE A 111 0.77 6.93 22.04
C PHE A 111 -0.55 6.17 21.76
N GLU A 112 -0.69 4.92 22.23
CA GLU A 112 -1.92 4.13 22.11
C GLU A 112 -3.12 4.87 22.72
N ASN A 113 -2.94 5.45 23.91
CA ASN A 113 -3.99 6.22 24.57
C ASN A 113 -4.37 7.49 23.78
N GLN A 114 -3.41 8.16 23.14
CA GLN A 114 -3.70 9.29 22.25
C GLN A 114 -4.50 8.85 21.01
N VAL A 115 -4.13 7.72 20.40
CA VAL A 115 -4.88 7.15 19.27
C VAL A 115 -6.32 6.85 19.66
N LEU A 116 -6.52 6.14 20.78
CA LEU A 116 -7.86 5.79 21.28
C LEU A 116 -8.70 7.02 21.61
N GLY A 117 -8.11 8.02 22.27
CA GLY A 117 -8.80 9.27 22.59
C GLY A 117 -9.04 10.19 21.39
N GLY A 118 -8.29 10.00 20.31
CA GLY A 118 -8.36 10.81 19.10
C GLY A 118 -9.36 10.32 18.04
N LEU A 119 -9.73 9.04 18.06
CA LEU A 119 -10.71 8.43 17.16
C LEU A 119 -12.15 8.81 17.55
N ARG A 120 -12.97 9.14 16.55
CA ARG A 120 -14.39 9.45 16.71
C ARG A 120 -15.26 8.32 16.14
N PRO A 121 -16.54 8.22 16.54
CA PRO A 121 -17.47 7.30 15.90
C PRO A 121 -17.53 7.53 14.39
N GLY A 122 -17.49 6.45 13.62
CA GLY A 122 -17.47 6.50 12.15
C GLY A 122 -16.10 6.84 11.55
N GLU A 123 -15.01 6.77 12.32
CA GLU A 123 -13.65 6.86 11.78
C GLU A 123 -12.89 5.53 11.90
N ILE A 124 -11.96 5.30 10.97
CA ILE A 124 -11.01 4.18 10.96
C ILE A 124 -9.60 4.72 11.22
N LEU A 125 -8.83 3.99 12.02
CA LEU A 125 -7.40 4.23 12.20
C LEU A 125 -6.61 3.89 10.94
N ARG A 126 -5.70 4.79 10.57
CA ARG A 126 -4.69 4.59 9.53
C ARG A 126 -3.34 5.10 10.02
N PHE A 127 -2.28 4.31 9.90
CA PHE A 127 -0.93 4.84 10.09
C PHE A 127 -0.40 5.43 8.79
N GLU A 128 0.66 6.23 8.86
CA GLU A 128 1.24 6.87 7.68
C GLU A 128 1.58 5.86 6.57
N GLN A 129 2.26 4.78 6.94
CA GLN A 129 2.80 3.79 6.02
C GLN A 129 1.85 2.62 5.75
N VAL A 130 0.94 2.31 6.68
CA VAL A 130 0.14 1.10 6.58
C VAL A 130 -1.22 1.15 7.30
N ALA A 131 -2.25 0.52 6.73
CA ALA A 131 -3.53 0.28 7.41
C ALA A 131 -3.37 -0.84 8.45
N PRO A 132 -3.98 -0.76 9.65
CA PRO A 132 -3.96 -1.83 10.65
C PRO A 132 -4.36 -3.19 10.05
N MET A 133 -3.74 -4.28 10.50
CA MET A 133 -3.96 -5.61 9.92
C MET A 133 -5.42 -6.07 10.08
N GLU A 134 -6.09 -5.69 11.15
CA GLU A 134 -7.47 -6.07 11.48
C GLU A 134 -8.45 -5.46 10.50
N VAL A 135 -8.18 -4.24 10.01
CA VAL A 135 -8.98 -3.64 8.94
C VAL A 135 -8.85 -4.52 7.70
N LYS A 136 -7.62 -4.88 7.30
CA LYS A 136 -7.38 -5.73 6.13
C LYS A 136 -7.94 -7.14 6.32
N ALA A 137 -7.83 -7.73 7.51
CA ALA A 137 -8.31 -9.07 7.81
C ALA A 137 -9.85 -9.13 7.82
N ALA A 138 -10.51 -8.13 8.43
CA ALA A 138 -11.96 -8.01 8.40
C ALA A 138 -12.46 -7.85 6.95
N LEU A 139 -11.83 -6.96 6.18
CA LEU A 139 -12.11 -6.76 4.76
C LEU A 139 -11.92 -8.05 3.96
N ALA A 140 -10.77 -8.72 4.09
CA ALA A 140 -10.48 -9.95 3.36
C ALA A 140 -11.45 -11.08 3.72
N ALA A 141 -11.96 -11.12 4.95
CA ALA A 141 -12.95 -12.10 5.39
C ALA A 141 -14.41 -11.75 5.01
N GLY A 142 -14.66 -10.60 4.37
CA GLY A 142 -16.02 -10.10 4.11
C GLY A 142 -16.79 -9.74 5.39
N GLY A 143 -16.07 -9.44 6.48
CA GLY A 143 -16.64 -9.10 7.78
C GLY A 143 -16.89 -7.61 7.97
N GLU A 144 -17.52 -7.24 9.08
CA GLU A 144 -17.70 -5.84 9.45
C GLU A 144 -16.35 -5.17 9.73
N ILE A 145 -16.13 -4.02 9.10
CA ILE A 145 -14.90 -3.23 9.27
C ILE A 145 -14.93 -2.57 10.64
N SER A 146 -13.95 -2.89 11.48
CA SER A 146 -13.77 -2.22 12.76
C SER A 146 -13.09 -0.86 12.58
N ALA A 147 -12.98 -0.09 13.67
CA ALA A 147 -12.19 1.15 13.69
C ALA A 147 -10.67 0.92 13.50
N GLY A 148 -10.21 -0.30 13.22
CA GLY A 148 -8.80 -0.67 13.10
C GLY A 148 -8.10 -0.85 14.44
N LEU A 149 -8.83 -1.37 15.43
CA LEU A 149 -8.35 -1.65 16.78
C LEU A 149 -8.48 -3.15 17.07
N ILE A 150 -7.56 -3.67 17.88
CA ILE A 150 -7.58 -5.04 18.42
C ILE A 150 -8.23 -5.01 19.81
N ASP A 151 -9.09 -5.98 20.10
CA ASP A 151 -9.55 -6.26 21.46
C ASP A 151 -8.54 -7.15 22.21
N GLY A 152 -7.99 -6.65 23.31
CA GLY A 152 -7.12 -7.40 24.22
C GLY A 152 -7.88 -8.37 25.12
N VAL A 153 -7.15 -9.30 25.73
CA VAL A 153 -7.72 -10.33 26.63
C VAL A 153 -8.37 -9.72 27.88
N ASP A 154 -7.90 -8.54 28.29
CA ASP A 154 -8.46 -7.75 29.40
C ASP A 154 -9.64 -6.85 28.97
N GLY A 155 -10.08 -6.96 27.72
CA GLY A 155 -11.10 -6.10 27.12
C GLY A 155 -10.60 -4.71 26.73
N ARG A 156 -9.30 -4.41 26.90
CA ARG A 156 -8.70 -3.15 26.45
C ARG A 156 -8.51 -3.18 24.94
N ARG A 157 -8.90 -2.11 24.25
CA ARG A 157 -8.60 -1.95 22.83
C ARG A 157 -7.23 -1.33 22.62
N PHE A 158 -6.51 -1.73 21.59
CA PHE A 158 -5.24 -1.08 21.21
C PHE A 158 -5.03 -1.10 19.69
N PRO A 159 -4.24 -0.15 19.15
CA PRO A 159 -3.83 -0.14 17.76
C PRO A 159 -2.95 -1.35 17.39
N ALA A 160 -3.18 -1.94 16.21
CA ALA A 160 -2.31 -3.00 15.71
C ALA A 160 -1.03 -2.46 15.10
N MET A 161 -0.06 -2.28 15.98
CA MET A 161 1.28 -1.80 15.65
C MET A 161 2.35 -2.83 15.98
N TYR A 162 1.96 -4.09 16.19
CA TYR A 162 2.84 -5.18 16.58
C TYR A 162 3.00 -6.24 15.49
N ASP A 163 2.41 -6.02 14.30
CA ASP A 163 2.59 -6.90 13.15
C ASP A 163 3.88 -6.56 12.36
N GLU A 164 4.46 -7.58 11.74
CA GLU A 164 5.72 -7.49 10.99
C GLU A 164 5.65 -6.44 9.86
N ARG A 165 4.50 -6.34 9.19
CA ARG A 165 4.30 -5.39 8.11
C ARG A 165 4.32 -3.95 8.63
N PHE A 166 3.74 -3.66 9.80
CA PHE A 166 3.90 -2.34 10.43
C PHE A 166 5.36 -1.99 10.68
N TYR A 167 6.11 -2.91 11.30
CA TYR A 167 7.52 -2.68 11.65
C TYR A 167 8.40 -2.49 10.41
N SER A 168 8.32 -3.40 9.44
CA SER A 168 9.12 -3.34 8.21
C SER A 168 8.84 -2.07 7.40
N THR A 169 7.57 -1.78 7.11
CA THR A 169 7.19 -0.59 6.32
C THR A 169 7.50 0.72 7.05
N LEU A 170 7.51 0.73 8.39
CA LEU A 170 7.95 1.90 9.16
C LEU A 170 9.44 2.18 8.93
N LEU A 171 10.26 1.14 8.92
CA LEU A 171 11.69 1.28 8.65
C LEU A 171 11.95 1.69 7.19
N ASP A 172 11.12 1.21 6.24
CA ASP A 172 11.18 1.60 4.82
C ASP A 172 10.71 3.04 4.57
N LEU A 173 9.76 3.53 5.38
CA LEU A 173 9.34 4.92 5.38
C LEU A 173 10.49 5.84 5.82
N GLY A 174 11.29 5.42 6.80
CA GLY A 174 12.44 6.19 7.27
C GLY A 174 12.08 7.55 7.87
N ALA A 175 10.84 7.72 8.35
CA ALA A 175 10.38 8.96 8.96
C ALA A 175 10.85 9.08 10.42
N PRO A 176 11.12 10.31 10.93
CA PRO A 176 11.53 10.53 12.32
C PRO A 176 10.42 10.24 13.34
N LYS A 177 9.17 10.22 12.88
CA LYS A 177 7.98 10.03 13.71
C LYS A 177 7.06 9.00 13.09
N ILE A 178 6.46 8.19 13.95
CA ILE A 178 5.25 7.43 13.62
C ILE A 178 4.07 8.38 13.75
N ARG A 179 3.19 8.39 12.75
CA ARG A 179 1.96 9.18 12.75
C ARG A 179 0.75 8.29 12.60
N ALA A 180 -0.26 8.54 13.42
CA ALA A 180 -1.58 7.93 13.31
C ALA A 180 -2.58 8.97 12.83
N TYR A 181 -3.46 8.55 11.93
CA TYR A 181 -4.52 9.33 11.32
C TYR A 181 -5.86 8.65 11.58
N ALA A 182 -6.89 9.47 11.78
CA ALA A 182 -8.27 9.06 11.64
C ALA A 182 -8.76 9.40 10.23
N ARG A 183 -9.45 8.46 9.59
CA ARG A 183 -10.15 8.65 8.32
C ARG A 183 -11.64 8.41 8.51
N PRO A 184 -12.54 9.22 7.93
CA PRO A 184 -13.96 8.88 7.95
C PRO A 184 -14.19 7.54 7.24
N PHE A 185 -15.06 6.73 7.83
CA PHE A 185 -15.57 5.51 7.21
C PHE A 185 -16.46 5.91 6.03
N VAL A 186 -16.10 5.45 4.84
CA VAL A 186 -16.94 5.58 3.64
C VAL A 186 -17.55 4.21 3.40
N GLN A 187 -18.87 4.16 3.25
CA GLN A 187 -19.57 2.93 2.88
C GLN A 187 -19.20 2.57 1.44
N PRO A 188 -18.55 1.43 1.19
CA PRO A 188 -18.21 1.01 -0.17
C PRO A 188 -19.42 0.40 -0.87
N ALA A 189 -19.40 0.46 -2.20
CA ALA A 189 -20.15 -0.48 -3.01
C ALA A 189 -19.59 -1.89 -2.79
N LEU A 190 -20.47 -2.88 -2.68
CA LEU A 190 -20.10 -4.26 -2.37
C LEU A 190 -20.40 -5.18 -3.56
N ALA A 191 -19.50 -6.12 -3.84
CA ALA A 191 -19.75 -7.23 -4.77
C ALA A 191 -19.74 -8.57 -4.05
N GLU A 192 -20.43 -9.55 -4.62
CA GLU A 192 -20.39 -10.93 -4.13
C GLU A 192 -19.09 -11.61 -4.55
N GLY A 193 -18.69 -12.60 -3.77
CA GLY A 193 -17.49 -13.40 -4.03
C GLY A 193 -17.44 -14.65 -3.17
N GLU A 194 -16.37 -15.41 -3.29
CA GLU A 194 -16.17 -16.65 -2.53
C GLU A 194 -14.71 -16.76 -2.05
N LEU A 195 -14.51 -16.96 -0.74
CA LEU A 195 -13.20 -17.21 -0.16
C LEU A 195 -13.20 -18.53 0.61
N ASN A 196 -12.38 -19.48 0.18
CA ASN A 196 -12.24 -20.81 0.81
C ASN A 196 -13.59 -21.55 0.97
N GLY A 197 -14.45 -21.55 -0.06
CA GLY A 197 -15.75 -22.22 -0.01
C GLY A 197 -16.83 -21.46 0.76
N ARG A 198 -16.61 -20.18 1.08
CA ARG A 198 -17.57 -19.34 1.81
C ARG A 198 -17.94 -18.11 1.00
N ASP A 199 -19.23 -17.94 0.77
CA ASP A 199 -19.79 -16.75 0.15
C ASP A 199 -19.66 -15.54 1.08
N GLY A 200 -19.49 -14.36 0.48
CA GLY A 200 -19.40 -13.10 1.21
C GLY A 200 -19.60 -11.89 0.31
N LYS A 201 -19.36 -10.71 0.88
CA LYS A 201 -19.36 -9.44 0.14
C LYS A 201 -18.09 -8.65 0.46
N TRP A 202 -17.48 -8.09 -0.57
CA TRP A 202 -16.25 -7.31 -0.45
C TRP A 202 -16.39 -5.94 -1.11
N PRO A 203 -15.64 -4.92 -0.66
CA PRO A 203 -15.62 -3.63 -1.31
C PRO A 203 -15.15 -3.72 -2.74
N VAL A 204 -15.78 -2.97 -3.63
CA VAL A 204 -15.29 -2.75 -4.98
C VAL A 204 -14.13 -1.74 -4.90
N GLU A 205 -12.92 -2.28 -4.93
CA GLU A 205 -11.67 -1.53 -4.86
C GLU A 205 -10.79 -1.90 -6.07
N PHE A 206 -10.18 -0.89 -6.68
CA PHE A 206 -9.30 -1.05 -7.82
C PHE A 206 -7.90 -0.55 -7.51
N ARG A 207 -6.91 -1.32 -7.93
CA ARG A 207 -5.51 -0.93 -7.93
C ARG A 207 -5.07 -0.60 -9.34
N VAL A 208 -4.58 0.60 -9.55
CA VAL A 208 -3.93 1.04 -10.79
C VAL A 208 -2.42 0.86 -10.64
N PHE A 209 -1.78 0.26 -11.63
CA PHE A 209 -0.33 0.03 -11.70
C PHE A 209 0.29 1.05 -12.64
N VAL A 210 1.33 1.72 -12.17
CA VAL A 210 2.13 2.68 -12.95
C VAL A 210 3.55 2.17 -13.04
N VAL A 211 4.04 2.01 -14.26
CA VAL A 211 5.41 1.58 -14.58
C VAL A 211 6.02 2.60 -15.52
N ASP A 212 7.23 3.06 -15.22
CA ASP A 212 7.94 4.07 -16.03
C ASP A 212 7.10 5.34 -16.33
N GLY A 213 6.23 5.73 -15.39
CA GLY A 213 5.35 6.90 -15.50
C GLY A 213 4.09 6.68 -16.36
N GLU A 214 3.85 5.46 -16.85
CA GLU A 214 2.67 5.09 -17.64
C GLU A 214 1.77 4.14 -16.86
N ILE A 215 0.45 4.26 -17.04
CA ILE A 215 -0.51 3.30 -16.48
C ILE A 215 -0.44 2.03 -17.33
N THR A 216 0.03 0.93 -16.74
CA THR A 216 0.09 -0.36 -17.43
C THR A 216 -1.16 -1.17 -17.21
N GLY A 217 -1.78 -1.08 -16.03
CA GLY A 217 -2.90 -1.93 -15.69
C GLY A 217 -3.78 -1.41 -14.56
N VAL A 218 -4.98 -1.98 -14.47
CA VAL A 218 -5.92 -1.76 -13.37
C VAL A 218 -6.55 -3.09 -13.00
N ALA A 219 -6.55 -3.43 -11.71
CA ALA A 219 -7.06 -4.70 -11.22
C ALA A 219 -8.06 -4.52 -10.09
N ASN A 220 -9.10 -5.35 -10.09
CA ASN A 220 -9.90 -5.60 -8.90
C ASN A 220 -8.99 -6.11 -7.78
N TYR A 221 -9.00 -5.41 -6.64
CA TYR A 221 -8.11 -5.67 -5.51
C TYR A 221 -8.35 -7.05 -4.88
N TYR A 222 -9.61 -7.48 -4.78
CA TYR A 222 -9.99 -8.70 -4.08
C TYR A 222 -10.22 -9.86 -5.07
N ARG A 223 -9.26 -10.78 -5.16
CA ARG A 223 -9.28 -11.94 -6.07
C ARG A 223 -10.46 -12.89 -5.88
N GLN A 224 -11.01 -12.95 -4.67
CA GLN A 224 -12.21 -13.72 -4.34
C GLN A 224 -13.48 -13.16 -5.00
N MET A 225 -13.44 -11.94 -5.54
CA MET A 225 -14.52 -11.38 -6.35
C MET A 225 -14.22 -11.56 -7.83
N HIS A 226 -15.21 -12.06 -8.56
CA HIS A 226 -15.16 -12.19 -10.02
C HIS A 226 -16.07 -11.13 -10.63
N LEU A 227 -15.59 -9.89 -10.73
CA LEU A 227 -16.43 -8.73 -11.07
C LEU A 227 -17.06 -8.85 -12.46
N ASP A 228 -16.39 -9.51 -13.40
CA ASP A 228 -16.90 -9.78 -14.74
C ASP A 228 -18.13 -10.71 -14.76
N GLU A 229 -18.39 -11.44 -13.68
CA GLU A 229 -19.53 -12.34 -13.49
C GLU A 229 -20.65 -11.70 -12.64
N GLN A 230 -20.41 -10.51 -12.06
CA GLN A 230 -21.38 -9.83 -11.20
C GLN A 230 -22.51 -9.22 -12.03
N ARG A 231 -23.75 -9.55 -11.64
CA ARG A 231 -24.96 -8.98 -12.26
C ARG A 231 -25.51 -7.79 -11.47
N ASP A 232 -25.33 -7.79 -10.15
CA ASP A 232 -25.99 -6.83 -9.26
C ASP A 232 -25.35 -5.43 -9.27
N LEU A 233 -24.04 -5.33 -9.48
CA LEU A 233 -23.36 -4.04 -9.69
C LEU A 233 -23.68 -3.42 -11.06
N GLY A 234 -24.16 -4.24 -12.01
CA GLY A 234 -24.30 -3.86 -13.41
C GLY A 234 -22.96 -3.62 -14.11
N GLU A 235 -22.97 -3.72 -15.44
CA GLU A 235 -21.78 -3.41 -16.26
C GLU A 235 -21.39 -1.93 -16.10
N ASP A 236 -22.38 -1.03 -16.05
CA ASP A 236 -22.16 0.40 -15.89
C ASP A 236 -21.45 0.75 -14.57
N GLY A 237 -21.77 0.06 -13.47
CA GLY A 237 -21.15 0.30 -12.17
C GLY A 237 -19.68 -0.08 -12.16
N ILE A 238 -19.34 -1.26 -12.68
CA ILE A 238 -17.95 -1.73 -12.78
C ILE A 238 -17.16 -0.85 -13.74
N ARG A 239 -17.73 -0.52 -14.89
CA ARG A 239 -17.08 0.33 -15.89
C ARG A 239 -16.82 1.73 -15.36
N SER A 240 -17.80 2.32 -14.69
CA SER A 240 -17.64 3.62 -14.02
C SER A 240 -16.53 3.61 -12.96
N ALA A 241 -16.38 2.50 -12.22
CA ALA A 241 -15.33 2.38 -11.22
C ALA A 241 -13.92 2.26 -11.82
N VAL A 242 -13.77 1.43 -12.85
CA VAL A 242 -12.50 1.30 -13.59
C VAL A 242 -12.14 2.61 -14.28
N ASP A 243 -13.06 3.18 -15.07
CA ASP A 243 -12.83 4.41 -15.80
C ASP A 243 -12.54 5.57 -14.85
N GLY A 244 -13.29 5.69 -13.76
CA GLY A 244 -13.04 6.71 -12.73
C GLY A 244 -11.68 6.56 -12.06
N SER A 245 -11.23 5.33 -11.81
CA SER A 245 -9.89 5.06 -11.25
C SER A 245 -8.78 5.43 -12.23
N LEU A 246 -8.95 5.09 -13.51
CA LEU A 246 -8.01 5.43 -14.58
C LEU A 246 -7.92 6.95 -14.80
N GLU A 247 -9.06 7.65 -14.85
CA GLU A 247 -9.08 9.10 -15.00
C GLU A 247 -8.45 9.82 -13.80
N ALA A 248 -8.72 9.36 -12.58
CA ALA A 248 -8.08 9.89 -11.38
C ALA A 248 -6.56 9.65 -11.39
N ALA A 249 -6.10 8.45 -11.74
CA ALA A 249 -4.68 8.15 -11.87
C ALA A 249 -4.00 9.01 -12.93
N LYS A 250 -4.61 9.19 -14.11
CA LYS A 250 -4.10 10.10 -15.17
C LYS A 250 -3.99 11.53 -14.67
N ALA A 251 -4.98 12.03 -13.94
CA ALA A 251 -4.95 13.37 -13.36
C ALA A 251 -3.78 13.54 -12.36
N MET A 252 -3.55 12.54 -11.51
CA MET A 252 -2.42 12.53 -10.56
C MET A 252 -1.06 12.49 -11.29
N LEU A 253 -0.93 11.66 -12.33
CA LEU A 253 0.29 11.60 -13.16
C LEU A 253 0.56 12.91 -13.89
N ALA A 254 -0.48 13.53 -14.44
CA ALA A 254 -0.37 14.84 -15.08
C ALA A 254 0.09 15.92 -14.09
N GLU A 255 -0.43 15.90 -12.85
CA GLU A 255 -0.01 16.83 -11.80
C GLU A 255 1.42 16.55 -11.35
N MET A 256 1.84 15.29 -11.20
CA MET A 256 3.23 14.92 -10.93
C MET A 256 4.17 15.47 -12.01
N ALA A 257 3.86 15.24 -13.29
CA ALA A 257 4.64 15.75 -14.41
C ALA A 257 4.70 17.29 -14.41
N ARG A 258 3.57 17.97 -14.17
CA ARG A 258 3.47 19.44 -14.09
C ARG A 258 4.32 20.02 -12.96
N LEU A 259 4.40 19.33 -11.82
CA LEU A 259 5.17 19.72 -10.66
C LEU A 259 6.63 19.23 -10.71
N GLY A 260 7.00 18.39 -11.68
CA GLY A 260 8.31 17.75 -11.71
C GLY A 260 8.53 16.84 -10.50
N LEU A 261 7.53 16.02 -10.17
CA LEU A 261 7.55 15.06 -9.07
C LEU A 261 7.72 13.64 -9.58
N THR A 262 8.49 12.86 -8.84
CA THR A 262 8.49 11.39 -8.90
C THR A 262 8.42 10.82 -7.48
N VAL A 263 8.43 9.50 -7.35
CA VAL A 263 8.42 8.82 -6.05
C VAL A 263 9.83 8.35 -5.66
N GLY A 264 10.05 8.10 -4.37
CA GLY A 264 11.29 7.52 -3.85
C GLY A 264 11.10 6.87 -2.48
N SER A 265 12.11 6.13 -2.02
CA SER A 265 12.18 5.58 -0.66
C SER A 265 13.62 5.17 -0.37
N GLN A 266 14.10 5.38 0.86
CA GLN A 266 15.47 5.03 1.22
C GLN A 266 15.81 3.56 0.94
N ARG A 267 14.85 2.67 1.17
CA ARG A 267 15.07 1.23 1.11
C ARG A 267 14.53 0.60 -0.17
N LEU A 268 13.42 1.12 -0.71
CA LEU A 268 12.77 0.53 -1.88
C LEU A 268 13.25 1.16 -3.19
N ALA A 269 13.57 2.46 -3.18
CA ALA A 269 13.95 3.22 -4.37
C ALA A 269 14.95 4.34 -4.02
N PRO A 270 16.18 3.99 -3.59
CA PRO A 270 17.17 4.97 -3.15
C PRO A 270 17.66 5.87 -4.31
N GLU A 271 17.81 5.28 -5.49
CA GLU A 271 18.38 5.94 -6.66
C GLU A 271 17.35 6.80 -7.41
N PRO A 272 17.70 8.03 -7.83
CA PRO A 272 16.78 8.97 -8.47
C PRO A 272 16.46 8.65 -9.94
N GLU A 273 17.24 7.76 -10.58
CA GLU A 273 17.16 7.49 -12.02
C GLU A 273 15.94 6.66 -12.44
N HIS A 274 15.24 6.06 -11.47
CA HIS A 274 14.05 5.26 -11.71
C HIS A 274 12.88 6.16 -11.32
N GLY A 275 12.07 6.59 -12.29
CA GLY A 275 10.90 7.46 -12.09
C GLY A 275 9.76 6.77 -11.34
N GLY A 276 10.08 6.17 -10.19
CA GLY A 276 9.81 4.77 -9.87
C GLY A 276 8.39 4.26 -10.02
N ASP A 277 8.27 2.96 -10.19
CA ASP A 277 7.00 2.28 -10.30
C ASP A 277 6.20 2.40 -8.98
N PHE A 278 4.89 2.60 -9.10
CA PHE A 278 3.99 2.67 -7.94
C PHE A 278 2.58 2.17 -8.28
N THR A 279 1.79 1.98 -7.23
CA THR A 279 0.37 1.65 -7.35
C THR A 279 -0.49 2.74 -6.74
N LEU A 280 -1.72 2.88 -7.23
CA LEU A 280 -2.74 3.78 -6.70
C LEU A 280 -4.03 3.00 -6.46
N ASP A 281 -4.54 3.06 -5.23
CA ASP A 281 -5.73 2.31 -4.82
C ASP A 281 -6.96 3.24 -4.75
N PHE A 282 -8.08 2.79 -5.31
CA PHE A 282 -9.32 3.55 -5.43
C PHE A 282 -10.51 2.72 -4.98
N LEU A 283 -11.44 3.35 -4.24
CA LEU A 283 -12.66 2.75 -3.74
C LEU A 283 -13.87 3.25 -4.52
N LEU A 284 -14.74 2.34 -4.97
CA LEU A 284 -16.10 2.72 -5.37
C LEU A 284 -16.97 2.85 -4.12
N ALA A 285 -17.40 4.06 -3.80
CA ALA A 285 -18.37 4.32 -2.73
C ALA A 285 -19.78 3.86 -3.15
N GLU A 286 -20.64 3.56 -2.17
CA GLU A 286 -22.03 3.14 -2.42
C GLU A 286 -22.84 4.18 -3.21
N ASP A 287 -22.48 5.47 -3.09
CA ASP A 287 -23.11 6.57 -3.83
C ASP A 287 -22.56 6.75 -5.27
N GLY A 288 -21.69 5.84 -5.72
CA GLY A 288 -21.13 5.82 -7.07
C GLY A 288 -19.88 6.67 -7.28
N ARG A 289 -19.40 7.39 -6.26
CA ARG A 289 -18.12 8.12 -6.35
C ARG A 289 -16.94 7.16 -6.35
N VAL A 290 -15.89 7.50 -7.09
CA VAL A 290 -14.58 6.84 -7.02
C VAL A 290 -13.65 7.71 -6.17
N LEU A 291 -13.17 7.15 -5.06
CA LEU A 291 -12.38 7.86 -4.07
C LEU A 291 -10.97 7.29 -3.98
N PHE A 292 -9.97 8.16 -4.03
CA PHE A 292 -8.58 7.76 -3.81
C PHE A 292 -8.34 7.35 -2.36
N LEU A 293 -7.77 6.15 -2.19
CA LEU A 293 -7.44 5.56 -0.88
C LEU A 293 -6.01 5.86 -0.49
N GLU A 294 -5.05 5.44 -1.30
CA GLU A 294 -3.62 5.51 -1.01
C GLU A 294 -2.78 5.20 -2.26
N GLY A 295 -1.50 5.56 -2.23
CA GLY A 295 -0.50 5.06 -3.15
C GLY A 295 0.53 4.20 -2.41
N GLY A 296 1.24 3.36 -3.15
CA GLY A 296 2.23 2.43 -2.58
C GLY A 296 3.31 2.03 -3.57
N PRO A 297 4.38 1.35 -3.10
CA PRO A 297 5.44 0.86 -3.97
C PRO A 297 4.90 -0.19 -4.94
N ALA A 298 5.35 -0.19 -6.20
CA ALA A 298 5.04 -1.26 -7.14
C ALA A 298 6.06 -2.41 -7.08
N GLY A 299 5.80 -3.42 -7.91
CA GLY A 299 6.60 -4.64 -8.02
C GLY A 299 5.96 -5.81 -7.28
N LEU A 300 6.02 -7.00 -7.88
CA LEU A 300 5.45 -8.23 -7.32
C LEU A 300 6.03 -8.61 -5.94
N SER A 301 7.18 -8.05 -5.58
CA SER A 301 7.82 -8.22 -4.28
C SER A 301 7.24 -7.32 -3.19
N PHE A 302 6.51 -6.25 -3.55
CA PHE A 302 6.05 -5.21 -2.61
C PHE A 302 4.54 -4.94 -2.69
N ALA A 303 3.92 -5.16 -3.85
CA ALA A 303 2.49 -5.07 -4.06
C ALA A 303 1.92 -6.41 -4.56
N ASP A 304 0.82 -6.86 -3.94
CA ASP A 304 0.03 -7.98 -4.46
C ASP A 304 -0.48 -7.61 -5.87
N PRO A 305 -0.32 -8.51 -6.86
CA PRO A 305 -0.78 -8.30 -8.25
C PRO A 305 -2.30 -8.30 -8.39
N CYS A 306 -3.06 -8.56 -7.32
CA CYS A 306 -4.50 -8.58 -7.31
C CYS A 306 -5.04 -9.54 -8.38
N ALA A 307 -6.10 -9.18 -9.09
CA ALA A 307 -6.69 -10.01 -10.15
C ALA A 307 -5.74 -10.33 -11.34
N PHE A 308 -4.57 -9.70 -11.47
CA PHE A 308 -3.56 -10.12 -12.47
C PHE A 308 -2.92 -11.47 -12.15
N LEU A 309 -3.00 -11.94 -10.90
CA LEU A 309 -2.61 -13.30 -10.55
C LEU A 309 -3.72 -14.28 -10.95
N THR A 310 -3.84 -14.48 -12.26
CA THR A 310 -4.83 -15.35 -12.89
C THR A 310 -4.52 -16.82 -12.58
N ASP A 311 -5.57 -17.60 -12.28
CA ASP A 311 -5.46 -19.01 -11.96
C ASP A 311 -4.82 -19.80 -13.10
N GLY A 312 -3.75 -20.52 -12.80
CA GLY A 312 -3.01 -21.33 -13.77
C GLY A 312 -2.07 -20.54 -14.69
N ALA A 313 -1.95 -19.22 -14.53
CA ALA A 313 -0.98 -18.43 -15.28
C ALA A 313 0.46 -18.83 -14.90
N ARG A 314 1.32 -18.97 -15.93
CA ARG A 314 2.75 -19.24 -15.75
C ARG A 314 3.55 -17.97 -15.48
N GLU A 315 3.06 -16.85 -15.98
CA GLU A 315 3.67 -15.53 -15.88
C GLU A 315 2.58 -14.51 -15.53
N ILE A 316 2.93 -13.51 -14.72
CA ILE A 316 2.02 -12.43 -14.33
C ILE A 316 2.33 -11.24 -15.23
N SER A 317 1.34 -10.80 -16.01
CA SER A 317 1.39 -9.53 -16.76
C SER A 317 0.52 -8.51 -16.06
N LEU A 318 1.03 -7.29 -15.86
CA LEU A 318 0.31 -6.17 -15.23
C LEU A 318 -0.25 -5.21 -16.30
N GLU A 319 -0.78 -5.78 -17.38
CA GLU A 319 -1.25 -5.03 -18.56
C GLU A 319 -2.77 -5.15 -18.76
N GLY A 320 -3.46 -4.03 -18.92
CA GLY A 320 -4.90 -3.97 -19.20
C GLY A 320 -5.80 -3.95 -17.95
N VAL A 321 -7.00 -4.50 -18.06
CA VAL A 321 -8.04 -4.48 -17.02
C VAL A 321 -8.29 -5.90 -16.50
N ALA A 322 -7.89 -6.17 -15.25
CA ALA A 322 -8.10 -7.45 -14.59
C ALA A 322 -9.28 -7.38 -13.61
N LEU A 323 -10.44 -7.93 -13.97
CA LEU A 323 -11.65 -7.91 -13.14
C LEU A 323 -11.78 -9.14 -12.22
N SER A 324 -11.03 -10.20 -12.53
CA SER A 324 -11.17 -11.51 -11.92
C SER A 324 -9.90 -12.31 -12.11
N ALA A 325 -9.55 -13.16 -11.14
CA ALA A 325 -8.45 -14.11 -11.27
C ALA A 325 -8.80 -15.31 -12.18
N ARG A 326 -10.04 -15.45 -12.65
CA ARG A 326 -10.46 -16.60 -13.50
C ARG A 326 -10.24 -16.39 -14.99
N ARG A 327 -10.05 -15.14 -15.42
CA ARG A 327 -9.94 -14.79 -16.83
C ARG A 327 -8.71 -13.92 -17.08
N PRO A 328 -8.15 -13.97 -18.29
CA PRO A 328 -7.09 -13.05 -18.68
C PRO A 328 -7.56 -11.59 -18.55
N PRO A 329 -6.64 -10.65 -18.28
CA PRO A 329 -6.94 -9.23 -18.36
C PRO A 329 -7.48 -8.84 -19.74
N VAL A 330 -8.38 -7.85 -19.77
CA VAL A 330 -8.88 -7.25 -21.01
C VAL A 330 -7.89 -6.16 -21.45
N PRO A 331 -7.34 -6.22 -22.67
CA PRO A 331 -6.48 -5.15 -23.19
C PRO A 331 -7.19 -3.78 -23.12
N PHE A 332 -6.44 -2.70 -22.87
CA PHE A 332 -7.06 -1.36 -22.80
C PHE A 332 -7.77 -0.94 -24.09
N GLU A 333 -7.29 -1.37 -25.26
CA GLU A 333 -7.95 -1.11 -26.54
C GLU A 333 -9.36 -1.71 -26.60
N ASP A 334 -9.51 -2.96 -26.16
CA ASP A 334 -10.77 -3.69 -26.10
C ASP A 334 -11.70 -3.09 -25.04
N TRP A 335 -11.14 -2.78 -23.86
CA TRP A 335 -11.87 -2.11 -22.79
C TRP A 335 -12.49 -0.79 -23.28
N ASN A 336 -11.70 0.04 -23.96
CA ASN A 336 -12.14 1.33 -24.50
C ASN A 336 -13.19 1.16 -25.61
N ALA A 337 -13.10 0.09 -26.40
CA ALA A 337 -14.10 -0.28 -27.40
C ALA A 337 -15.42 -0.79 -26.80
N GLY A 338 -15.50 -0.94 -25.46
CA GLY A 338 -16.69 -1.44 -24.76
C GLY A 338 -16.75 -2.95 -24.65
N VAL A 339 -15.66 -3.64 -24.95
CA VAL A 339 -15.55 -5.10 -24.78
C VAL A 339 -15.26 -5.37 -23.30
N PHE A 340 -16.30 -5.74 -22.56
CA PHE A 340 -16.25 -5.99 -21.11
C PHE A 340 -16.29 -7.49 -20.76
N ARG A 341 -16.93 -8.31 -21.61
CA ARG A 341 -17.10 -9.75 -21.41
C ARG A 341 -16.54 -10.52 -22.59
N TYR A 342 -15.86 -11.63 -22.30
CA TYR A 342 -15.58 -12.64 -23.30
C TYR A 342 -16.89 -13.42 -23.53
N ASP A 343 -17.56 -13.17 -24.65
CA ASP A 343 -18.80 -13.87 -25.05
C ASP A 343 -18.56 -15.32 -25.52
N GLY A 344 -17.33 -15.83 -25.36
CA GLY A 344 -16.94 -17.19 -25.72
C GLY A 344 -16.60 -18.04 -24.49
N GLU A 345 -16.74 -19.36 -24.61
CA GLU A 345 -16.13 -20.30 -23.67
C GLU A 345 -14.68 -19.87 -23.42
N ALA A 346 -14.28 -19.76 -22.14
CA ALA A 346 -12.91 -19.41 -21.77
C ALA A 346 -11.95 -20.22 -22.64
N PRO A 347 -10.95 -19.61 -23.30
CA PRO A 347 -9.99 -20.36 -24.08
C PRO A 347 -9.44 -21.46 -23.18
N VAL A 348 -9.81 -22.71 -23.48
CA VAL A 348 -9.39 -23.86 -22.69
C VAL A 348 -7.88 -23.81 -22.69
N ALA A 349 -7.29 -23.51 -21.53
CA ALA A 349 -5.84 -23.45 -21.38
C ALA A 349 -5.30 -24.73 -22.01
N ALA A 350 -4.47 -24.59 -23.05
CA ALA A 350 -3.98 -25.73 -23.81
C ALA A 350 -3.40 -26.75 -22.81
N ALA A 351 -4.03 -27.93 -22.76
CA ALA A 351 -3.58 -29.02 -21.90
C ALA A 351 -2.11 -29.37 -22.24
N PRO A 352 -1.30 -29.77 -21.24
CA PRO A 352 0.16 -29.88 -21.34
C PRO A 352 0.69 -30.77 -22.46
#